data_AF-A0A973FX94-F1
#
_entry.id   AF-A0A973FX94-F1
#
_cell.length_a   1.000
_cell.length_b   1.000
_cell.length_c   1.000
_cell.angle_alpha   90.00
_cell.angle_beta   90.00
_cell.angle_gamma   90.00
#
_symmetry.space_group_name_H-M   'P 1'
#
loop_
_entity.id
_entity.type
_entity.pdbx_description
1 polymer ?
#
loop_
_entity_poly.entity_id
_entity_poly.type
_entity_poly.pdbx_seq_one_letter_code
_entity_poly.pdbx_strand_id
1 'polypeptide(L)'
;MRVYIGFDDTDILNSDFGTGKLARCYKRLIPEECKVWGVIRQQLLVDPAIPYTSHNSSACVVVDCPDRSYIDVLKSAAVTHIETVSLPGSDPGLCLISEEDPDLPALESFGLMCTAKIVFQNDARRAAG
;
A
#
# COMPACT_ATOMS: atom_id res chain seq x y z
N MET A 1 -8.66 15.37 -6.73
CA MET A 1 -9.13 14.02 -6.37
C MET A 1 -8.14 13.34 -5.44
N ARG A 2 -8.57 12.35 -4.66
CA ARG A 2 -7.70 11.49 -3.85
C ARG A 2 -7.24 10.25 -4.62
N VAL A 3 -5.99 9.89 -4.40
CA VAL A 3 -5.38 8.61 -4.81
C VAL A 3 -4.86 7.91 -3.57
N TYR A 4 -5.14 6.61 -3.47
CA TYR A 4 -4.71 5.74 -2.40
C TYR A 4 -3.60 4.82 -2.92
N ILE A 5 -2.42 4.88 -2.31
CA ILE A 5 -1.25 4.06 -2.69
C ILE A 5 -0.89 3.14 -1.53
N GLY A 6 -1.25 1.86 -1.65
CA GLY A 6 -0.98 0.80 -0.69
C GLY A 6 0.36 0.13 -0.91
N PHE A 7 1.11 -0.08 0.17
CA PHE A 7 2.38 -0.79 0.24
C PHE A 7 2.26 -1.92 1.27
N ASP A 8 2.78 -3.09 0.93
CA ASP A 8 2.83 -4.24 1.84
C ASP A 8 4.08 -5.11 1.60
N ASP A 9 4.44 -5.90 2.61
CA ASP A 9 5.52 -6.90 2.58
C ASP A 9 6.85 -6.43 1.96
N THR A 10 7.31 -5.25 2.37
CA THR A 10 8.54 -4.64 1.84
C THR A 10 9.77 -4.87 2.72
N ASP A 11 9.62 -5.63 3.80
CA ASP A 11 10.64 -5.83 4.83
C ASP A 11 10.82 -7.31 5.18
N ILE A 12 11.88 -7.61 5.93
CA ILE A 12 12.18 -8.95 6.42
C ILE A 12 12.31 -8.91 7.94
N LEU A 13 12.26 -10.09 8.58
CA LEU A 13 12.39 -10.21 10.02
C LEU A 13 13.68 -9.54 10.53
N ASN A 14 13.58 -8.79 11.63
CA ASN A 14 14.68 -8.03 12.24
C ASN A 14 15.23 -6.85 11.39
N SER A 15 14.46 -6.35 10.42
CA SER A 15 14.78 -5.11 9.72
C SER A 15 14.44 -3.86 10.56
N ASP A 16 15.36 -2.90 10.62
CA ASP A 16 15.11 -1.54 11.15
C ASP A 16 14.30 -0.65 10.19
N PHE A 17 14.12 -1.12 8.95
CA PHE A 17 13.39 -0.43 7.89
C PHE A 17 12.18 -1.26 7.48
N GLY A 18 11.04 -0.95 8.09
CA GLY A 18 9.77 -1.61 7.80
C GLY A 18 8.89 -0.89 6.77
N THR A 19 7.83 -1.55 6.35
CA THR A 19 6.83 -1.06 5.37
C THR A 19 6.30 0.35 5.68
N GLY A 20 6.01 0.65 6.95
CA GLY A 20 5.57 1.99 7.33
C GLY A 20 6.64 3.09 7.12
N LYS A 21 7.92 2.75 7.26
CA LYS A 21 9.03 3.69 6.99
C LYS A 21 9.24 3.85 5.48
N LEU A 22 9.07 2.76 4.72
CA LEU A 22 9.05 2.81 3.26
C LEU A 22 7.97 3.78 2.75
N ALA A 23 6.72 3.61 3.20
CA ALA A 23 5.60 4.46 2.79
C ALA A 23 5.80 5.94 3.16
N ARG A 24 6.38 6.25 4.33
CA ARG A 24 6.72 7.64 4.69
C ARG A 24 7.82 8.23 3.81
N CYS A 25 8.78 7.41 3.38
CA CYS A 25 9.86 7.84 2.50
C CYS A 25 9.37 8.13 1.08
N TYR A 26 8.34 7.43 0.61
CA TYR A 26 7.72 7.66 -0.70
C TYR A 26 7.24 9.11 -0.90
N LYS A 27 6.85 9.80 0.19
CA LYS A 27 6.46 11.22 0.15
C LYS A 27 7.45 12.13 -0.58
N ARG A 28 8.75 11.81 -0.55
CA ARG A 28 9.80 12.61 -1.21
C ARG A 28 9.80 12.51 -2.73
N LEU A 29 9.06 11.55 -3.30
CA LEU A 29 9.00 11.26 -4.73
C LEU A 29 7.66 11.71 -5.34
N ILE A 30 6.79 12.32 -4.55
CA ILE A 30 5.48 12.80 -4.99
C ILE A 30 5.68 14.18 -5.65
N PRO A 31 5.08 14.43 -6.84
CA PRO A 31 5.14 15.73 -7.51
C PRO A 31 4.68 16.89 -6.62
N GLU A 32 5.25 18.08 -6.80
CA GLU A 32 4.94 19.24 -5.97
C GLU A 32 3.48 19.71 -6.09
N GLU A 33 2.84 19.43 -7.24
CA GLU A 33 1.42 19.69 -7.49
C GLU A 33 0.50 18.74 -6.72
N CYS A 34 1.03 17.62 -6.23
CA CYS A 34 0.32 16.65 -5.42
C CYS A 34 0.62 16.87 -3.94
N LYS A 35 -0.39 16.72 -3.08
CA LYS A 35 -0.26 16.91 -1.64
C LYS A 35 -0.50 15.60 -0.90
N VAL A 36 0.45 15.17 -0.09
CA VAL A 36 0.22 14.05 0.84
C VAL A 36 -0.77 14.49 1.90
N TRP A 37 -1.95 13.86 1.89
CA TRP A 37 -2.96 14.01 2.93
C TRP A 37 -2.52 13.31 4.21
N GLY A 38 -2.01 12.08 4.09
CA GLY A 38 -1.54 11.30 5.23
C GLY A 38 -0.95 9.96 4.84
N VAL A 39 -0.27 9.33 5.79
CA VAL A 39 0.20 7.94 5.71
C VAL A 39 -0.53 7.15 6.78
N ILE A 40 -1.36 6.22 6.36
CA ILE A 40 -2.20 5.39 7.22
C ILE A 40 -1.52 4.05 7.39
N ARG A 41 -1.43 3.57 8.63
CA ARG A 41 -1.09 2.18 8.91
C ARG A 41 -2.38 1.40 9.11
N GLN A 42 -2.58 0.34 8.33
CA GLN A 42 -3.71 -0.57 8.53
C GLN A 42 -3.26 -1.79 9.32
N GLN A 43 -3.86 -2.00 10.48
CA GLN A 43 -3.65 -3.21 11.26
C GLN A 43 -4.45 -4.34 10.60
N LEU A 44 -3.76 -5.37 10.11
CA LEU A 44 -4.38 -6.58 9.60
C LEU A 44 -4.64 -7.57 10.74
N LEU A 45 -5.34 -8.67 10.44
CA LEU A 45 -5.67 -9.71 11.42
C LEU A 45 -4.40 -10.23 12.12
N VAL A 46 -4.41 -10.23 13.45
CA VAL A 46 -3.37 -10.90 14.24
C VAL A 46 -3.81 -12.34 14.47
N ASP A 47 -3.21 -13.27 13.74
CA ASP A 47 -3.53 -14.70 13.80
C ASP A 47 -2.23 -15.54 13.72
N PRO A 48 -2.06 -16.57 14.57
CA PRO A 48 -0.88 -17.45 14.53
C PRO A 48 -0.67 -18.20 13.20
N ALA A 49 -1.71 -18.34 12.38
CA ALA A 49 -1.62 -18.97 11.07
C ALA A 49 -1.05 -18.04 9.98
N ILE A 50 -0.90 -16.73 10.27
CA ILE A 50 -0.34 -15.76 9.33
C ILE A 50 1.11 -15.47 9.74
N PRO A 51 2.12 -15.82 8.92
CA PRO A 51 3.48 -15.38 9.16
C PRO A 51 3.61 -13.88 8.86
N TYR A 52 4.23 -13.14 9.76
CA TYR A 52 4.57 -11.72 9.57
C TYR A 52 5.89 -11.40 10.29
N THR A 53 6.47 -10.23 10.01
CA THR A 53 7.72 -9.77 10.63
C THR A 53 7.47 -9.28 12.06
N SER A 54 7.47 -7.97 12.28
CA SER A 54 7.15 -7.37 13.59
C SER A 54 5.66 -7.18 13.78
N HIS A 55 4.96 -6.81 12.71
CA HIS A 55 3.53 -6.56 12.72
C HIS A 55 2.90 -7.02 11.41
N ASN A 56 1.74 -7.68 11.48
CA ASN A 56 0.89 -7.89 10.32
C ASN A 56 0.16 -6.57 9.98
N SER A 57 0.76 -5.72 9.18
CA SER A 57 0.19 -4.42 8.83
C SER A 57 0.69 -3.91 7.49
N SER A 58 -0.23 -3.35 6.71
CA SER A 58 0.08 -2.63 5.47
C SER A 58 0.11 -1.11 5.71
N ALA A 59 0.62 -0.36 4.74
CA ALA A 59 0.64 1.11 4.77
C ALA A 59 -0.04 1.69 3.53
N CYS A 60 -0.84 2.75 3.70
CA CYS A 60 -1.48 3.47 2.61
C CYS A 60 -1.09 4.94 2.65
N VAL A 61 -0.50 5.44 1.56
CA VAL A 61 -0.26 6.87 1.37
C VAL A 61 -1.44 7.45 0.62
N VAL A 62 -2.10 8.46 1.21
CA VAL A 62 -3.23 9.15 0.60
C VAL A 62 -2.72 10.47 0.04
N VAL A 63 -2.98 10.70 -1.24
CA VAL A 63 -2.47 11.85 -1.98
C VAL A 63 -3.62 12.59 -2.63
N ASP A 64 -3.72 13.89 -2.38
CA ASP A 64 -4.59 14.80 -3.12
C ASP A 64 -3.86 15.22 -4.42
N CYS A 65 -4.47 14.96 -5.56
CA CYS A 65 -3.95 15.24 -6.90
C CYS A 65 -4.88 16.19 -7.66
N PRO A 66 -4.37 17.02 -8.58
CA PRO A 66 -5.21 17.86 -9.44
C PRO A 66 -6.21 17.04 -10.27
N ASP A 67 -5.73 15.98 -10.93
CA ASP A 67 -6.54 15.13 -11.82
C ASP A 67 -5.87 13.77 -12.09
N ARG A 68 -6.53 12.92 -12.90
CA ARG A 68 -6.12 11.55 -13.22
C ARG A 68 -4.79 11.42 -13.95
N SER A 69 -4.28 12.47 -14.60
CA SER A 69 -2.98 12.43 -15.29
C SER A 69 -1.80 12.14 -14.34
N TYR A 70 -1.99 12.35 -13.03
CA TYR A 70 -0.98 12.08 -12.02
C TYR A 70 -0.89 10.61 -11.58
N ILE A 71 -1.85 9.76 -11.98
CA ILE A 71 -1.88 8.35 -11.56
C ILE A 71 -0.61 7.61 -12.00
N ASP A 72 -0.21 7.77 -13.27
CA ASP A 72 0.93 7.04 -13.82
C ASP A 72 2.27 7.49 -13.22
N VAL A 73 2.44 8.78 -12.94
CA VAL A 73 3.66 9.29 -12.31
C VAL A 73 3.76 8.84 -10.85
N LEU A 74 2.65 8.83 -10.11
CA LEU A 74 2.61 8.31 -8.74
C LEU A 74 2.93 6.82 -8.71
N LYS A 75 2.31 6.04 -9.61
CA LYS A 75 2.57 4.61 -9.75
C LYS A 75 4.04 4.34 -10.06
N SER A 76 4.59 5.04 -11.06
CA SER A 76 5.98 4.87 -11.48
C SER A 76 6.96 5.20 -10.35
N ALA A 77 6.72 6.31 -9.65
CA ALA A 77 7.51 6.68 -8.47
C ALA A 77 7.42 5.63 -7.35
N ALA A 78 6.24 5.03 -7.13
CA ALA A 78 6.05 4.00 -6.11
C ALA A 78 6.79 2.71 -6.45
N VAL A 79 6.74 2.28 -7.73
CA VAL A 79 7.49 1.13 -8.22
C VAL A 79 8.99 1.34 -8.05
N THR A 80 9.54 2.46 -8.54
CA THR A 80 10.97 2.77 -8.39
C THR A 80 11.39 2.82 -6.92
N HIS A 81 10.54 3.36 -6.05
CA HIS A 81 10.80 3.41 -4.61
C HIS A 81 10.88 2.02 -3.97
N ILE A 82 9.94 1.13 -4.32
CA ILE A 82 9.93 -0.27 -3.88
C ILE A 82 11.19 -0.98 -4.36
N GLU A 83 11.53 -0.88 -5.65
CA GLU A 83 12.70 -1.54 -6.24
C GLU A 83 14.02 -1.06 -5.61
N THR A 84 14.08 0.21 -5.20
CA THR A 84 15.30 0.80 -4.62
C THR A 84 15.46 0.45 -3.14
N VAL A 85 14.36 0.32 -2.39
CA VAL A 85 14.39 0.35 -0.92
C VAL A 85 13.95 -0.98 -0.28
N SER A 86 13.21 -1.82 -0.98
CA SER A 86 12.77 -3.10 -0.43
C SER A 86 13.96 -4.03 -0.21
N LEU A 87 13.87 -4.85 0.84
CA LEU A 87 15.00 -5.68 1.25
C LEU A 87 15.03 -6.99 0.44
N PRO A 88 16.22 -7.46 0.02
CA PRO A 88 16.33 -8.77 -0.60
C PRO A 88 15.68 -9.86 0.25
N GLY A 89 14.71 -10.57 -0.33
CA GLY A 89 13.95 -11.62 0.35
C GLY A 89 12.55 -11.21 0.82
N SER A 90 12.15 -9.94 0.69
CA SER A 90 10.74 -9.53 0.84
C SER A 90 9.93 -9.81 -0.44
N ASP A 91 8.59 -9.81 -0.36
CA ASP A 91 7.68 -9.98 -1.51
C ASP A 91 6.73 -8.76 -1.66
N PRO A 92 7.24 -7.61 -2.12
CA PRO A 92 6.53 -6.34 -2.02
C PRO A 92 5.22 -6.30 -2.83
N GLY A 93 4.15 -5.86 -2.17
CA GLY A 93 2.86 -5.54 -2.78
C GLY A 93 2.69 -4.04 -3.03
N LEU A 94 2.14 -3.68 -4.20
CA LEU A 94 1.72 -2.32 -4.54
C LEU A 94 0.27 -2.35 -5.05
N CYS A 95 -0.59 -1.51 -4.48
CA CYS A 95 -1.94 -1.26 -4.96
C CYS A 95 -2.17 0.25 -5.10
N LEU A 96 -2.81 0.69 -6.17
CA LEU A 96 -3.12 2.10 -6.39
C LEU A 96 -4.52 2.24 -6.95
N ILE A 97 -5.33 3.12 -6.36
CA ILE A 97 -6.69 3.39 -6.82
C ILE A 97 -7.06 4.87 -6.59
N SER A 98 -7.88 5.44 -7.48
CA SER A 98 -8.44 6.78 -7.31
C SER A 98 -9.77 6.74 -6.57
N GLU A 99 -10.14 7.81 -5.87
CA GLU A 99 -11.43 7.89 -5.16
C GLU A 99 -12.66 7.80 -6.08
N GLU A 100 -12.46 8.01 -7.37
CA GLU A 100 -13.49 7.98 -8.41
C GLU A 100 -13.54 6.64 -9.17
N ASP A 101 -12.69 5.68 -8.78
CA ASP A 101 -12.61 4.38 -9.44
C ASP A 101 -13.79 3.48 -9.01
N PRO A 102 -14.51 2.85 -9.96
CA PRO A 102 -15.67 2.01 -9.63
C PRO A 102 -15.32 0.77 -8.78
N ASP A 103 -14.07 0.32 -8.76
CA ASP A 103 -13.63 -0.85 -8.00
C ASP A 103 -13.28 -0.51 -6.54
N LEU A 104 -13.26 0.78 -6.16
CA LEU A 104 -12.93 1.22 -4.80
C LEU A 104 -13.80 0.54 -3.72
N PRO A 105 -15.13 0.43 -3.85
CA PRO A 105 -15.95 -0.26 -2.85
C PRO A 105 -15.58 -1.74 -2.68
N ALA A 106 -15.12 -2.41 -3.75
CA ALA A 106 -14.67 -3.79 -3.67
C ALA A 106 -13.35 -3.91 -2.89
N LEU A 107 -12.40 -3.00 -3.13
CA LEU A 107 -11.15 -2.92 -2.37
C LEU A 107 -11.37 -2.55 -0.91
N GLU A 108 -12.30 -1.63 -0.60
CA GLU A 108 -12.64 -1.28 0.79
C GLU A 108 -13.22 -2.48 1.54
N SER A 109 -14.16 -3.19 0.91
CA SER A 109 -14.74 -4.43 1.46
C SER A 109 -13.67 -5.50 1.70
N PHE A 110 -12.74 -5.66 0.74
CA PHE A 110 -11.61 -6.57 0.88
C PHE A 110 -10.68 -6.17 2.02
N GLY A 111 -10.30 -4.90 2.13
CA GLY A 111 -9.49 -4.38 3.23
C GLY A 111 -10.11 -4.63 4.60
N LEU A 112 -11.43 -4.42 4.73
CA LEU A 112 -12.16 -4.75 5.96
C LEU A 112 -12.09 -6.25 6.30
N MET A 113 -12.22 -7.13 5.30
CA MET A 113 -12.09 -8.57 5.51
C MET A 113 -10.70 -8.97 6.02
N CYS A 114 -9.64 -8.34 5.52
CA CYS A 114 -8.25 -8.59 5.97
C CYS A 114 -8.02 -8.28 7.46
N THR A 115 -8.91 -7.50 8.09
CA THR A 115 -8.83 -7.21 9.54
C THR A 115 -9.51 -8.27 10.41
N ALA A 116 -10.37 -9.11 9.81
CA ALA A 116 -11.30 -9.97 10.55
C ALA A 116 -11.12 -11.47 10.28
N LYS A 117 -10.55 -11.85 9.14
CA LYS A 117 -10.34 -13.27 8.76
C LYS A 117 -9.13 -13.44 7.85
N ILE A 118 -8.64 -14.68 7.78
CA ILE A 118 -7.62 -15.08 6.81
C ILE A 118 -8.25 -15.04 5.40
N VAL A 119 -7.55 -14.39 4.48
CA VAL A 119 -7.91 -14.26 3.06
C VAL A 119 -6.74 -14.72 2.18
N PHE A 120 -6.99 -14.96 0.90
CA PHE A 120 -5.96 -15.46 -0.02
C PHE A 120 -5.62 -14.47 -1.12
N GLN A 121 -4.45 -14.64 -1.76
CA GLN A 121 -4.02 -13.77 -2.86
C GLN A 121 -5.04 -13.70 -4.02
N ASN A 122 -5.79 -14.78 -4.27
CA ASN A 122 -6.85 -14.76 -5.29
C ASN A 122 -8.02 -13.85 -4.91
N ASP A 123 -8.29 -13.66 -3.62
CA ASP A 123 -9.30 -12.71 -3.15
C ASP A 123 -8.81 -11.27 -3.38
N ALA A 124 -7.53 -11.00 -3.11
CA ALA A 124 -6.91 -9.71 -3.39
C ALA A 124 -6.95 -9.36 -4.89
N ARG A 125 -6.56 -10.31 -5.76
CA ARG A 125 -6.62 -10.13 -7.22
C ARG A 125 -8.04 -9.85 -7.68
N ARG A 126 -9.01 -10.63 -7.22
CA ARG A 126 -10.42 -10.43 -7.57
C ARG A 126 -10.97 -9.07 -7.13
N ALA A 127 -10.52 -8.55 -5.99
CA ALA A 127 -10.95 -7.23 -5.52
C ALA A 127 -10.32 -6.07 -6.30
N ALA A 128 -9.17 -6.30 -6.94
CA ALA A 128 -8.42 -5.29 -7.69
C ALA A 128 -8.79 -5.20 -9.18
N GLY A 129 -9.74 -6.00 -9.65
CA GLY A 129 -10.11 -6.12 -11.07
C GLY A 129 -9.22 -7.07 -11.88
#